data_AF-A0A4P9XH49-F1
#
_entry.id   AF-A0A4P9XH49-F1
#
_cell.length_a   1.000
_cell.length_b   1.000
_cell.length_c   1.000
_cell.angle_alpha   90.00
_cell.angle_beta   90.00
_cell.angle_gamma   90.00
#
_symmetry.space_group_name_H-M   'P 1'
#
loop_
_entity.id
_entity.type
_entity.pdbx_description
1 polymer ?
#
loop_
_entity_poly.entity_id
_entity_poly.type
_entity_poly.pdbx_seq_one_letter_code
_entity_poly.pdbx_strand_id
1 'polypeptide(L)'
;MTSGAHQRQQVVKGMITEARERHVENLVVAHRLTGRSVLDNMKPDEVGLRLDTFYRGTYYEPYYVIMRQTQSRRVPLKVAKHTIPIFIPVVALEEKYLKDDPEAFIRELEIYLLAYVSRRQQVEETRAAIQGCTIWVEDSFCYITLDFATDTTTITIRMVYKDLRQVRPSMVNIAVGGDDEEYYRWAQYEELFLRHTIPVALTKMISAAYDVGM
;
A
#
# COMPACT_ATOMS: atom_id res chain seq x y z
N MET A 1 55.81 26.75 -13.73
CA MET A 1 54.42 27.21 -13.95
C MET A 1 53.43 26.07 -14.25
N THR A 2 53.82 24.80 -14.21
CA THR A 2 53.01 23.63 -14.60
C THR A 2 52.14 23.01 -13.50
N SER A 3 52.42 23.30 -12.22
CA SER A 3 51.70 22.70 -11.07
C SER A 3 50.24 23.15 -10.94
N GLY A 4 49.94 24.43 -11.19
CA GLY A 4 48.56 24.96 -11.09
C GLY A 4 47.61 24.46 -12.20
N ALA A 5 48.14 24.15 -13.39
CA ALA A 5 47.35 23.59 -14.49
C ALA A 5 46.96 22.14 -14.21
N HIS A 6 47.88 21.35 -13.66
CA HIS A 6 47.63 19.95 -13.30
C HIS A 6 46.62 19.82 -12.16
N GLN A 7 46.71 20.70 -11.17
CA GLN A 7 45.78 20.74 -10.04
C GLN A 7 44.37 21.17 -10.47
N ARG A 8 44.23 22.14 -11.38
CA ARG A 8 42.92 22.49 -11.98
C ARG A 8 42.31 21.33 -12.76
N GLN A 9 43.13 20.58 -13.49
CA GLN A 9 42.67 19.46 -14.30
C GLN A 9 42.19 18.28 -13.43
N GLN A 10 42.83 18.05 -12.28
CA GLN A 10 42.37 17.08 -11.28
C GLN A 10 41.05 17.51 -10.62
N VAL A 11 40.91 18.78 -10.25
CA VAL A 11 39.66 19.30 -9.65
C VAL A 11 38.49 19.17 -10.62
N VAL A 12 38.67 19.54 -11.89
CA VAL A 12 37.61 19.40 -12.91
C VAL A 12 37.24 17.94 -13.15
N LYS A 13 38.23 17.02 -13.19
CA LYS A 13 37.94 15.59 -13.27
C LYS A 13 37.16 15.08 -12.07
N GLY A 14 37.52 15.49 -10.85
CA GLY A 14 36.79 15.14 -9.63
C GLY A 14 35.33 15.59 -9.68
N MET A 15 35.09 16.85 -10.07
CA MET A 15 33.73 17.39 -10.23
C MET A 15 32.90 16.63 -11.26
N ILE A 16 33.49 16.24 -12.39
CA ILE A 16 32.78 15.46 -13.43
C ILE A 16 32.43 14.06 -12.91
N THR A 17 33.33 13.41 -12.17
CA THR A 17 33.08 12.10 -11.58
C THR A 17 31.97 12.16 -10.54
N GLU A 18 32.02 13.11 -9.60
CA GLU A 18 30.97 13.30 -8.59
C GLU A 18 29.61 13.61 -9.23
N ALA A 19 29.59 14.45 -10.27
CA ALA A 19 28.37 14.74 -11.00
C ALA A 19 27.77 13.50 -11.68
N ARG A 20 28.63 12.62 -12.21
CA ARG A 20 28.20 11.34 -12.79
C ARG A 20 27.67 10.38 -11.73
N GLU A 21 28.36 10.24 -10.60
CA GLU A 21 27.92 9.40 -9.49
C GLU A 21 26.54 9.85 -8.99
N ARG A 22 26.38 11.15 -8.74
CA ARG A 22 25.10 11.74 -8.34
C ARG A 22 24.00 11.55 -9.40
N HIS A 23 24.35 11.61 -10.69
CA HIS A 23 23.40 11.34 -11.75
C HIS A 23 22.93 9.88 -11.74
N VAL A 24 23.84 8.92 -11.52
CA VAL A 24 23.50 7.50 -11.37
C VAL A 24 22.63 7.27 -10.15
N GLU A 25 22.96 7.88 -9.00
CA GLU A 25 22.13 7.82 -7.79
C GLU A 25 20.72 8.37 -8.04
N ASN A 26 20.62 9.52 -8.70
CA ASN A 26 19.33 10.12 -9.06
C ASN A 26 18.54 9.24 -10.03
N LEU A 27 19.19 8.56 -10.97
CA LEU A 27 18.53 7.60 -11.86
C LEU A 27 18.02 6.38 -11.11
N VAL A 28 18.76 5.87 -10.13
CA VAL A 28 18.31 4.77 -9.26
C VAL A 28 17.11 5.21 -8.43
N VAL A 29 17.13 6.41 -7.86
CA VAL A 29 15.98 6.98 -7.15
C VAL A 29 14.78 7.14 -8.09
N ALA A 30 14.99 7.69 -9.28
CA ALA A 30 13.93 7.84 -10.28
C ALA A 30 13.36 6.48 -10.73
N HIS A 31 14.19 5.45 -10.88
CA HIS A 31 13.73 4.10 -11.18
C HIS A 31 12.92 3.52 -10.02
N ARG A 32 13.31 3.76 -8.76
CA ARG A 32 12.52 3.35 -7.59
C ARG A 32 11.14 4.02 -7.57
N LEU A 33 10.96 5.17 -8.25
CA LEU A 33 9.63 5.77 -8.36
C LEU A 33 8.64 4.89 -9.13
N THR A 34 9.12 3.93 -9.92
CA THR A 34 8.27 2.93 -10.61
C THR A 34 7.65 1.91 -9.64
N GLY A 35 8.04 1.91 -8.37
CA GLY A 35 7.53 0.98 -7.34
C GLY A 35 8.33 -0.33 -7.26
N ARG A 36 9.27 -0.58 -8.19
CA ARG A 36 10.04 -1.83 -8.24
C ARG A 36 11.52 -1.58 -8.44
N SER A 37 12.34 -2.39 -7.79
CA SER A 37 13.77 -2.47 -8.08
C SER A 37 14.33 -3.87 -7.82
N VAL A 38 15.30 -4.28 -8.65
CA VAL A 38 16.08 -5.51 -8.41
C VAL A 38 17.13 -5.21 -7.35
N LEU A 39 17.36 -6.16 -6.45
CA LEU A 39 18.41 -6.05 -5.44
C LEU A 39 19.78 -6.42 -6.03
N ASP A 40 20.79 -5.63 -5.66
CA ASP A 40 22.19 -5.91 -6.00
C ASP A 40 22.80 -6.96 -5.07
N ASN A 41 23.96 -7.51 -5.47
CA ASN A 41 24.77 -8.45 -4.68
C ASN A 41 24.04 -9.74 -4.23
N MET A 42 23.09 -10.20 -5.05
CA MET A 42 22.44 -11.50 -4.86
C MET A 42 23.36 -12.66 -5.20
N LYS A 43 23.07 -13.86 -4.68
CA LYS A 43 23.78 -15.07 -5.09
C LYS A 43 23.55 -15.35 -6.58
N PRO A 44 24.45 -16.08 -7.26
CA PRO A 44 24.34 -16.32 -8.72
C PRO A 44 23.03 -16.98 -9.16
N ASP A 45 22.37 -17.72 -8.28
CA ASP A 45 21.11 -18.41 -8.50
C ASP A 45 19.88 -17.68 -7.91
N GLU A 46 20.06 -16.46 -7.40
CA GLU A 46 19.03 -15.66 -6.74
C GLU A 46 18.72 -14.37 -7.48
N VAL A 47 17.43 -14.02 -7.50
CA VAL A 47 16.93 -12.73 -7.93
C VAL A 47 16.18 -12.11 -6.76
N GLY A 48 16.68 -10.99 -6.26
CA GLY A 48 16.04 -10.22 -5.21
C GLY A 48 15.20 -9.10 -5.81
N LEU A 49 14.01 -8.89 -5.27
CA LEU A 49 13.09 -7.85 -5.66
C LEU A 49 12.72 -7.00 -4.45
N ARG A 50 12.72 -5.69 -4.64
CA ARG A 50 12.15 -4.70 -3.74
C ARG A 50 10.88 -4.13 -4.37
N LEU A 51 9.81 -4.12 -3.59
CA LEU A 51 8.49 -3.59 -3.92
C LEU A 51 8.21 -2.41 -3.00
N ASP A 52 8.26 -1.20 -3.54
CA ASP A 52 7.94 0.03 -2.82
C ASP A 52 6.42 0.26 -2.87
N THR A 53 5.85 0.67 -1.74
CA THR A 53 4.43 0.99 -1.63
C THR A 53 4.24 2.50 -1.59
N PHE A 54 3.13 2.98 -2.15
CA PHE A 54 2.82 4.41 -2.18
C PHE A 54 1.35 4.65 -1.86
N TYR A 55 1.07 5.77 -1.20
CA TYR A 55 -0.28 6.26 -0.97
C TYR A 55 -0.27 7.79 -0.92
N ARG A 56 -1.17 8.42 -1.69
CA ARG A 56 -1.35 9.88 -1.82
C ARG A 56 -0.03 10.66 -1.98
N GLY A 57 0.85 10.20 -2.87
CA GLY A 57 2.11 10.87 -3.19
C GLY A 57 3.23 10.67 -2.18
N THR A 58 3.04 9.82 -1.17
CA THR A 58 4.05 9.46 -0.17
C THR A 58 4.42 7.99 -0.29
N TYR A 59 5.72 7.68 -0.24
CA TYR A 59 6.22 6.31 -0.18
C TYR A 59 6.17 5.77 1.26
N TYR A 60 5.83 4.50 1.37
CA TYR A 60 5.79 3.76 2.63
C TYR A 60 6.82 2.63 2.62
N GLU A 61 6.80 1.77 3.64
CA GLU A 61 7.81 0.74 3.79
C GLU A 61 7.90 -0.19 2.56
N PRO A 62 9.13 -0.58 2.17
CA PRO A 62 9.33 -1.54 1.10
C PRO A 62 9.13 -2.97 1.57
N TYR A 63 8.76 -3.83 0.62
CA TYR A 63 8.69 -5.27 0.79
C TYR A 63 9.70 -5.97 -0.10
N TYR A 64 10.20 -7.11 0.36
CA TYR A 64 11.26 -7.84 -0.32
C TYR A 64 10.82 -9.25 -0.67
N VAL A 65 11.19 -9.71 -1.86
CA VAL A 65 11.01 -11.09 -2.32
C VAL A 65 12.33 -11.57 -2.89
N ILE A 66 12.84 -12.69 -2.39
CA ILE A 66 14.01 -13.36 -2.94
C ILE A 66 13.51 -14.61 -3.64
N MET A 67 13.76 -14.69 -4.93
CA MET A 67 13.44 -15.83 -5.78
C MET A 67 14.73 -16.58 -6.09
N ARG A 68 14.69 -17.91 -6.10
CA ARG A 68 15.86 -18.75 -6.40
C ARG A 68 15.55 -19.68 -7.56
N GLN A 69 16.45 -19.71 -8.54
CA GLN A 69 16.42 -20.70 -9.61
C GLN A 69 17.21 -21.92 -9.16
N THR A 70 16.57 -23.09 -9.10
CA THR A 70 17.30 -24.30 -8.70
C THR A 70 18.27 -24.72 -9.81
N GLN A 71 19.38 -25.38 -9.45
CA GLN A 71 20.49 -25.71 -10.35
C GLN A 71 20.11 -26.56 -11.58
N SER A 72 18.91 -27.14 -11.60
CA SER A 72 18.36 -27.81 -12.78
C SER A 72 17.48 -26.85 -13.58
N ARG A 73 17.87 -26.57 -14.85
CA ARG A 73 17.10 -25.76 -15.82
C ARG A 73 15.66 -26.26 -16.07
N ARG A 74 15.26 -27.39 -15.48
CA ARG A 74 13.92 -27.97 -15.58
C ARG A 74 12.97 -27.58 -14.44
N VAL A 75 13.48 -26.94 -13.38
CA VAL A 75 12.67 -26.57 -12.22
C VAL A 75 12.36 -25.07 -12.27
N PRO A 76 11.09 -24.68 -12.07
CA PRO A 76 10.68 -23.29 -12.11
C PRO A 76 11.34 -22.44 -11.01
N LEU A 77 11.41 -21.14 -11.25
CA LEU A 77 11.76 -20.13 -10.26
C LEU A 77 10.83 -20.28 -9.04
N LYS A 78 11.39 -20.21 -7.82
CA LYS A 78 10.64 -20.35 -6.56
C LYS A 78 10.90 -19.20 -5.61
N VAL A 79 9.94 -18.86 -4.75
CA VAL A 79 10.17 -17.89 -3.68
C VAL A 79 10.96 -18.56 -2.56
N ALA A 80 12.15 -18.05 -2.30
CA ALA A 80 13.03 -18.56 -1.25
C ALA A 80 12.79 -17.86 0.10
N LYS A 81 12.60 -16.54 0.09
CA LYS A 81 12.35 -15.71 1.27
C LYS A 81 11.55 -14.47 0.90
N HIS A 82 10.76 -13.94 1.83
CA HIS A 82 10.10 -12.66 1.62
C HIS A 82 9.75 -11.96 2.94
N THR A 83 9.46 -10.65 2.88
CA THR A 83 8.92 -9.87 4.00
C THR A 83 7.43 -9.57 3.85
N ILE A 84 6.77 -10.18 2.85
CA ILE A 84 5.34 -10.01 2.58
C ILE A 84 4.49 -10.48 3.78
N PRO A 85 3.47 -9.70 4.21
CA PRO A 85 2.55 -10.10 5.27
C PRO A 85 1.86 -11.44 5.03
N ILE A 86 1.67 -12.21 6.11
CA ILE A 86 1.19 -13.61 6.05
C ILE A 86 -0.18 -13.79 5.40
N PHE A 87 -1.04 -12.77 5.45
CA PHE A 87 -2.38 -12.81 4.85
C PHE A 87 -2.37 -12.64 3.32
N ILE A 88 -1.24 -12.26 2.71
CA ILE A 88 -1.10 -12.18 1.24
C ILE A 88 -0.68 -13.56 0.73
N PRO A 89 -1.38 -14.13 -0.27
CA PRO A 89 -1.24 -15.54 -0.65
C PRO A 89 -0.03 -15.79 -1.56
N VAL A 90 1.20 -15.51 -1.08
CA VAL A 90 2.44 -15.62 -1.87
C VAL A 90 2.60 -17.00 -2.52
N VAL A 91 2.33 -18.08 -1.77
CA VAL A 91 2.46 -19.47 -2.27
C VAL A 91 1.49 -19.74 -3.42
N ALA A 92 0.22 -19.32 -3.29
CA ALA A 92 -0.76 -19.51 -4.35
C ALA A 92 -0.43 -18.66 -5.59
N LEU A 93 0.12 -17.45 -5.40
CA LEU A 93 0.58 -16.63 -6.51
C LEU A 93 1.82 -17.23 -7.19
N GLU A 94 2.75 -17.78 -6.42
CA GLU A 94 3.93 -18.49 -6.93
C GLU A 94 3.51 -19.66 -7.82
N GLU A 95 2.66 -20.54 -7.31
CA GLU A 95 2.18 -21.71 -8.04
C GLU A 95 1.43 -21.34 -9.33
N LYS A 96 0.68 -20.23 -9.29
CA LYS A 96 -0.15 -19.79 -10.42
C LYS A 96 0.63 -19.05 -11.50
N TYR A 97 1.62 -18.23 -11.13
CA TYR A 97 2.22 -17.27 -12.05
C TYR A 97 3.73 -17.44 -12.21
N LEU A 98 4.48 -17.74 -11.14
CA LEU A 98 5.93 -17.53 -11.13
C LEU A 98 6.69 -18.39 -12.16
N LYS A 99 6.14 -19.56 -12.51
CA LYS A 99 6.73 -20.45 -13.51
C LYS A 99 6.63 -19.90 -14.93
N ASP A 100 5.44 -19.44 -15.33
CA ASP A 100 5.11 -19.14 -16.72
C ASP A 100 5.10 -17.64 -17.01
N ASP A 101 4.76 -16.82 -16.01
CA ASP A 101 4.69 -15.36 -16.08
C ASP A 101 5.16 -14.72 -14.75
N PRO A 102 6.50 -14.60 -14.53
CA PRO A 102 7.06 -13.93 -13.35
C PRO A 102 6.59 -12.47 -13.21
N GLU A 103 6.28 -11.81 -14.31
CA GLU A 103 5.80 -10.43 -14.30
C GLU A 103 4.36 -10.34 -13.77
N ALA A 104 3.49 -11.31 -14.10
CA ALA A 104 2.18 -11.44 -13.47
C ALA A 104 2.27 -11.72 -11.97
N PHE A 105 3.21 -12.57 -11.54
CA PHE A 105 3.46 -12.81 -10.12
C PHE A 105 3.79 -11.49 -9.38
N ILE A 106 4.72 -10.71 -9.92
CA ILE A 106 5.12 -9.43 -9.35
C ILE A 106 3.95 -8.45 -9.32
N ARG A 107 3.23 -8.31 -10.44
CA ARG A 107 2.08 -7.40 -10.55
C ARG A 107 0.97 -7.74 -9.56
N GLU A 108 0.63 -9.01 -9.38
CA GLU A 108 -0.39 -9.41 -8.39
C GLU A 108 0.07 -9.09 -6.97
N LEU A 109 1.33 -9.40 -6.61
CA LEU A 109 1.87 -9.06 -5.29
C LEU A 109 1.79 -7.56 -4.99
N GLU A 110 2.15 -6.72 -5.96
CA GLU A 110 2.03 -5.28 -5.79
C GLU A 110 0.61 -4.81 -5.56
N ILE A 111 -0.36 -5.36 -6.30
CA ILE A 111 -1.76 -5.01 -6.11
C ILE A 111 -2.18 -5.30 -4.67
N TYR A 112 -1.81 -6.47 -4.12
CA TYR A 112 -2.08 -6.79 -2.72
C TYR A 112 -1.40 -5.81 -1.75
N LEU A 113 -0.12 -5.52 -1.96
CA LEU A 113 0.66 -4.64 -1.08
C LEU A 113 0.13 -3.20 -1.10
N LEU A 114 -0.14 -2.66 -2.28
CA LEU A 114 -0.70 -1.32 -2.45
C LEU A 114 -2.09 -1.23 -1.84
N ALA A 115 -2.93 -2.25 -2.02
CA ALA A 115 -4.24 -2.29 -1.42
C ALA A 115 -4.20 -2.38 0.11
N TYR A 116 -3.29 -3.19 0.66
CA TYR A 116 -3.06 -3.30 2.10
C TYR A 116 -2.59 -1.96 2.68
N VAL A 117 -1.52 -1.37 2.13
CA VAL A 117 -0.98 -0.09 2.62
C VAL A 117 -2.03 1.01 2.47
N SER A 118 -2.76 1.06 1.35
CA SER A 118 -3.83 2.04 1.15
C SER A 118 -4.94 1.93 2.19
N ARG A 119 -5.33 0.72 2.60
CA ARG A 119 -6.36 0.51 3.65
C ARG A 119 -5.83 0.94 5.01
N ARG A 120 -4.60 0.58 5.36
CA ARG A 120 -3.93 1.04 6.59
C ARG A 120 -3.86 2.56 6.64
N GLN A 121 -3.39 3.21 5.58
CA GLN A 121 -3.25 4.67 5.56
C GLN A 121 -4.60 5.38 5.58
N GLN A 122 -5.65 4.83 4.94
CA GLN A 122 -7.00 5.36 5.09
C GLN A 122 -7.49 5.34 6.54
N VAL A 123 -7.18 4.29 7.30
CA VAL A 123 -7.50 4.20 8.72
C VAL A 123 -6.74 5.26 9.52
N GLU A 124 -5.43 5.39 9.30
CA GLU A 124 -4.62 6.42 9.98
C GLU A 124 -5.09 7.84 9.67
N GLU A 125 -5.44 8.14 8.41
CA GLU A 125 -6.03 9.42 8.02
C GLU A 125 -7.36 9.68 8.75
N THR A 126 -8.19 8.63 8.90
CA THR A 126 -9.48 8.74 9.58
C THR A 126 -9.30 8.98 11.08
N ARG A 127 -8.35 8.27 11.73
CA ARG A 127 -7.98 8.50 13.13
C ARG A 127 -7.51 9.93 13.36
N ALA A 128 -6.72 10.47 12.43
CA ALA A 128 -6.19 11.83 12.55
C ALA A 128 -7.24 12.92 12.29
N ALA A 129 -8.17 12.69 11.36
CA ALA A 129 -9.13 13.69 10.92
C ALA A 129 -10.38 13.78 11.83
N ILE A 130 -10.80 12.67 12.44
CA ILE A 130 -12.11 12.58 13.10
C ILE A 130 -11.95 12.20 14.56
N GLN A 131 -12.05 13.21 15.43
CA GLN A 131 -12.05 13.04 16.87
C GLN A 131 -13.33 12.33 17.34
N GLY A 132 -13.22 11.46 18.34
CA GLY A 132 -14.37 10.71 18.88
C GLY A 132 -14.77 9.47 18.08
N CYS A 133 -14.10 9.17 16.97
CA CYS A 133 -14.29 7.92 16.23
C CYS A 133 -13.30 6.85 16.71
N THR A 134 -13.82 5.75 17.26
CA THR A 134 -13.05 4.57 17.63
C THR A 134 -12.97 3.64 16.43
N ILE A 135 -11.76 3.21 16.08
CA ILE A 135 -11.53 2.34 14.91
C ILE A 135 -10.89 1.03 15.34
N TRP A 136 -11.56 -0.08 15.03
CA TRP A 136 -11.10 -1.44 15.24
C TRP A 136 -10.72 -2.07 13.91
N VAL A 137 -9.55 -2.71 13.86
CA VAL A 137 -9.00 -3.34 12.65
C VAL A 137 -8.35 -4.66 13.00
N GLU A 138 -8.38 -5.58 12.04
CA GLU A 138 -7.46 -6.72 12.01
C GLU A 138 -6.15 -6.35 11.28
N ASP A 139 -5.09 -7.13 11.49
CA ASP A 139 -3.78 -6.90 10.87
C ASP A 139 -3.82 -6.81 9.34
N SER A 140 -4.75 -7.50 8.70
CA SER A 140 -4.93 -7.49 7.25
C SER A 140 -5.76 -6.31 6.73
N PHE A 141 -6.36 -5.54 7.63
CA PHE A 141 -7.37 -4.51 7.34
C PHE A 141 -8.50 -5.04 6.45
N CYS A 142 -8.82 -6.34 6.53
CA CYS A 142 -9.92 -6.94 5.79
C CYS A 142 -11.27 -6.76 6.48
N TYR A 143 -11.22 -6.48 7.78
CA TYR A 143 -12.35 -6.12 8.62
C TYR A 143 -12.02 -4.83 9.35
N ILE A 144 -12.83 -3.80 9.13
CA ILE A 144 -12.67 -2.49 9.74
C ILE A 144 -14.01 -2.10 10.35
N THR A 145 -14.02 -1.77 11.64
CA THR A 145 -15.20 -1.25 12.33
C THR A 145 -14.92 0.17 12.82
N LEU A 146 -15.85 1.07 12.53
CA LEU A 146 -15.83 2.45 13.01
C LEU A 146 -17.00 2.64 13.96
N ASP A 147 -16.73 3.12 15.16
CA ASP A 147 -17.74 3.45 16.15
C ASP A 147 -17.62 4.93 16.52
N PHE A 148 -18.72 5.68 16.43
CA PHE A 148 -18.78 7.05 16.91
C PHE A 148 -20.18 7.35 17.44
N ALA A 149 -20.23 8.25 18.42
CA ALA A 149 -21.48 8.71 19.01
C ALA A 149 -21.94 10.01 18.33
N THR A 150 -23.24 10.12 18.14
CA THR A 150 -23.94 11.39 17.93
C THR A 150 -24.59 11.83 19.24
N ASP A 151 -25.28 12.96 19.23
CA ASP A 151 -26.03 13.43 20.41
C ASP A 151 -27.19 12.49 20.79
N THR A 152 -27.70 11.70 19.84
CA THR A 152 -28.89 10.85 20.05
C THR A 152 -28.59 9.36 20.09
N THR A 153 -27.54 8.91 19.40
CA THR A 153 -27.30 7.48 19.16
C THR A 153 -25.82 7.15 18.97
N THR A 154 -25.50 5.85 19.03
CA THR A 154 -24.19 5.34 18.62
C THR A 154 -24.30 4.67 17.27
N ILE A 155 -23.38 4.99 16.38
CA ILE A 155 -23.32 4.47 15.01
C ILE A 155 -22.09 3.58 14.89
N THR A 156 -22.31 2.36 14.42
CA THR A 156 -21.28 1.37 14.13
C THR A 156 -21.28 1.05 12.65
N ILE A 157 -20.16 1.32 11.97
CA ILE A 157 -19.95 1.03 10.55
C ILE A 157 -18.99 -0.14 10.42
N ARG A 158 -19.46 -1.26 9.90
CA ARG A 158 -18.67 -2.47 9.66
C ARG A 158 -18.36 -2.61 8.18
N MET A 159 -17.09 -2.76 7.86
CA MET A 159 -16.59 -2.88 6.49
C MET A 159 -15.85 -4.19 6.31
N VAL A 160 -16.19 -4.92 5.25
CA VAL A 160 -15.58 -6.21 4.90
C VAL A 160 -14.96 -6.14 3.52
N TYR A 161 -13.69 -6.53 3.41
CA TYR A 161 -12.94 -6.61 2.16
C TYR A 161 -12.73 -8.08 1.79
N LYS A 162 -13.63 -8.61 0.96
CA LYS A 162 -13.55 -10.00 0.48
C LYS A 162 -12.36 -10.19 -0.45
N ASP A 163 -12.08 -9.18 -1.27
CA ASP A 163 -10.91 -9.15 -2.15
C ASP A 163 -9.85 -8.20 -1.57
N LEU A 164 -8.77 -8.75 -1.03
CA LEU A 164 -7.69 -7.98 -0.39
C LEU A 164 -6.86 -7.14 -1.39
N ARG A 165 -7.12 -7.29 -2.68
CA ARG A 165 -6.58 -6.44 -3.76
C ARG A 165 -7.32 -5.12 -3.90
N GLN A 166 -8.46 -4.96 -3.22
CA GLN A 166 -9.28 -3.77 -3.31
C GLN A 166 -8.94 -2.78 -2.18
N VAL A 167 -8.98 -1.49 -2.54
CA VAL A 167 -8.84 -0.38 -1.59
C VAL A 167 -10.17 0.04 -0.94
N ARG A 168 -11.28 -0.46 -1.48
CA ARG A 168 -12.65 -0.21 -1.01
C ARG A 168 -13.31 -1.50 -0.51
N PRO A 169 -14.19 -1.40 0.48
CA PRO A 169 -14.87 -2.56 1.03
C PRO A 169 -15.76 -3.22 -0.02
N SER A 170 -15.91 -4.53 0.09
CA SER A 170 -16.86 -5.31 -0.71
C SER A 170 -18.26 -5.28 -0.11
N MET A 171 -18.37 -5.06 1.20
CA MET A 171 -19.63 -4.97 1.93
C MET A 171 -19.48 -3.96 3.06
N VAL A 172 -20.54 -3.23 3.31
CA VAL A 172 -20.66 -2.25 4.38
C VAL A 172 -21.96 -2.54 5.10
N ASN A 173 -21.95 -2.49 6.43
CA ASN A 173 -23.15 -2.55 7.24
C ASN A 173 -23.11 -1.43 8.27
N ILE A 174 -24.14 -0.60 8.30
CA ILE A 174 -24.31 0.44 9.32
C ILE A 174 -25.35 -0.04 10.33
N ALA A 175 -24.95 -0.09 11.60
CA ALA A 175 -25.82 -0.37 12.73
C ALA A 175 -25.94 0.88 13.60
N VAL A 176 -27.15 1.13 14.10
CA VAL A 176 -27.50 2.32 14.90
C VAL A 176 -28.22 1.86 16.15
N GLY A 177 -27.93 2.47 17.29
CA GLY A 177 -28.67 2.23 18.53
C GLY A 177 -29.91 3.14 18.58
N GLY A 178 -31.05 2.70 18.05
CA GLY A 178 -32.23 3.57 17.94
C GLY A 178 -33.46 2.84 17.42
N ASP A 179 -34.45 3.61 16.96
CA ASP A 179 -35.63 3.09 16.27
C ASP A 179 -35.37 2.83 14.77
N ASP A 180 -36.37 2.28 14.09
CA ASP A 180 -36.28 1.94 12.67
C ASP A 180 -36.04 3.18 11.78
N GLU A 181 -36.53 4.37 12.16
CA GLU A 181 -36.33 5.60 11.39
C GLU A 181 -34.87 6.07 11.42
N GLU A 182 -34.24 6.06 12.59
CA GLU A 182 -32.80 6.34 12.69
C GLU A 182 -31.98 5.33 11.89
N TYR A 183 -32.35 4.04 11.92
CA TYR A 183 -31.68 3.04 11.09
C TYR A 183 -31.72 3.38 9.59
N TYR A 184 -32.90 3.67 9.03
CA TYR A 184 -33.03 3.99 7.60
C TYR A 184 -32.31 5.29 7.22
N ARG A 185 -32.28 6.29 8.12
CA ARG A 185 -31.52 7.54 7.92
C ARG A 185 -30.04 7.27 7.69
N TRP A 186 -29.44 6.33 8.41
CA TRP A 186 -28.00 6.06 8.31
C TRP A 186 -27.65 4.97 7.29
N ALA A 187 -28.51 3.96 7.12
CA ALA A 187 -28.29 2.87 6.17
C ALA A 187 -28.10 3.35 4.72
N GLN A 188 -28.72 4.47 4.33
CA GLN A 188 -28.55 5.04 2.98
C GLN A 188 -27.10 5.44 2.65
N TYR A 189 -26.23 5.60 3.66
CA TYR A 189 -24.84 5.99 3.47
C TYR A 189 -23.88 4.81 3.23
N GLU A 190 -24.34 3.56 3.31
CA GLU A 190 -23.52 2.37 3.01
C GLU A 190 -22.86 2.47 1.62
N GLU A 191 -23.60 2.97 0.63
CA GLU A 191 -23.12 3.15 -0.74
C GLU A 191 -21.95 4.15 -0.83
N LEU A 192 -21.85 5.12 0.08
CA LEU A 192 -20.71 6.05 0.10
C LEU A 192 -19.40 5.32 0.38
N PHE A 193 -19.41 4.38 1.33
CA PHE A 193 -18.22 3.62 1.71
C PHE A 193 -17.85 2.59 0.65
N LEU A 194 -18.82 2.07 -0.11
CA LEU A 194 -18.55 1.21 -1.27
C LEU A 194 -17.88 1.97 -2.42
N ARG A 195 -18.17 3.27 -2.58
CA ARG A 195 -17.70 4.08 -3.72
C ARG A 195 -16.48 4.94 -3.43
N HIS A 196 -16.22 5.28 -2.17
CA HIS A 196 -15.17 6.21 -1.77
C HIS A 196 -14.21 5.58 -0.76
N THR A 197 -13.07 6.25 -0.53
CA THR A 197 -12.17 5.88 0.56
C THR A 197 -12.82 6.20 1.90
N ILE A 198 -12.39 5.52 2.97
CA ILE A 198 -12.96 5.69 4.31
C ILE A 198 -12.99 7.17 4.75
N PRO A 199 -11.89 7.95 4.65
CA PRO A 199 -11.90 9.35 5.08
C PRO A 199 -12.93 10.19 4.30
N VAL A 200 -13.04 9.95 2.99
CA VAL A 200 -13.94 10.71 2.11
C VAL A 200 -15.40 10.34 2.37
N ALA A 201 -15.71 9.04 2.47
CA ALA A 201 -17.05 8.55 2.76
C ALA A 201 -17.54 9.07 4.11
N LEU A 202 -16.72 8.95 5.14
CA LEU A 202 -17.07 9.36 6.49
C LEU A 202 -17.21 10.89 6.58
N THR A 203 -16.31 11.67 5.97
CA THR A 203 -16.46 13.14 5.91
C THR A 203 -17.77 13.53 5.24
N LYS A 204 -18.11 12.94 4.09
CA LYS A 204 -19.37 13.21 3.38
C LYS A 204 -20.59 12.84 4.21
N MET A 205 -20.55 11.69 4.87
CA MET A 205 -21.64 11.22 5.72
C MET A 205 -21.87 12.17 6.90
N ILE A 206 -20.79 12.59 7.57
CA ILE A 206 -20.84 13.53 8.69
C ILE A 206 -21.36 14.91 8.22
N SER A 207 -20.83 15.46 7.12
CA SER A 207 -21.30 16.73 6.57
C SER A 207 -22.78 16.69 6.19
N ALA A 208 -23.22 15.62 5.52
CA ALA A 208 -24.63 15.46 5.15
C ALA A 208 -25.54 15.31 6.39
N ALA A 209 -25.05 14.73 7.48
CA ALA A 209 -25.80 14.64 8.72
C ALA A 209 -25.97 16.01 9.42
N TYR A 210 -24.96 16.89 9.33
CA TYR A 210 -25.02 18.25 9.87
C TYR A 210 -25.82 19.23 9.00
N ASP A 211 -25.76 19.10 7.67
CA ASP A 211 -26.52 19.97 6.73
C ASP A 211 -28.04 19.73 6.79
N VAL A 212 -28.48 18.59 7.32
CA VAL A 212 -29.91 18.20 7.42
C VAL A 212 -30.51 18.54 8.79
N GLY A 213 -29.75 19.11 9.72
CA GLY A 213 -30.28 19.70 10.96
C GLY A 213 -29.51 19.30 12.22
N MET A 214 -28.69 20.24 12.71
CA MET A 214 -28.93 20.84 14.03
C MET A 214 -29.93 21.98 13.88
#